data_AF-A0A6A5DMC7-F1
#
_entry.id   AF-A0A6A5DMC7-F1
#
_cell.length_a   1.000
_cell.length_b   1.000
_cell.length_c   1.000
_cell.angle_alpha   90.00
_cell.angle_beta   90.00
_cell.angle_gamma   90.00
#
_symmetry.space_group_name_H-M   'P 1'
#
loop_
_entity.id
_entity.type
_entity.pdbx_description
1 polymer ?
#
loop_
_entity_poly.entity_id
_entity_poly.type
_entity_poly.pdbx_seq_one_letter_code
_entity_poly.pdbx_strand_id
1 'polypeptide(L)'
;MAKVTGSEMCGAEAFVTMATTDSYCMGATVVARSLRRHGTTRSIVVMVTPNVSEQSRLALQEAFDDVITVDMMDSEDCLRLSLLGRPELGITFTKIHCWSLSRFSKCVFLDADTLVSP
;
A
#
# COMPACT_ATOMS: atom_id res chain seq x y z
N MET A 1 -18.86 -36.33 -20.91
CA MET A 1 -19.06 -35.52 -19.68
C MET A 1 -17.87 -34.57 -19.56
N ALA A 2 -18.17 -33.31 -19.22
CA ALA A 2 -17.35 -32.14 -19.52
C ALA A 2 -16.00 -32.09 -18.78
N LYS A 3 -14.98 -31.62 -19.49
CA LYS A 3 -13.68 -31.22 -18.96
C LYS A 3 -13.90 -29.92 -18.19
N VAL A 4 -13.84 -29.96 -16.85
CA VAL A 4 -13.86 -28.76 -16.02
C VAL A 4 -12.48 -28.10 -16.15
N THR A 5 -12.35 -27.17 -17.09
CA THR A 5 -11.26 -26.20 -17.11
C THR A 5 -11.54 -25.18 -16.02
N GLY A 6 -11.10 -25.47 -14.79
CA GLY A 6 -10.93 -24.43 -13.79
C GLY A 6 -9.73 -23.60 -14.18
N SER A 7 -9.94 -22.49 -14.89
CA SER A 7 -8.96 -21.41 -14.84
C SER A 7 -8.95 -20.94 -13.39
N GLU A 8 -7.89 -21.26 -12.64
CA GLU A 8 -7.58 -20.49 -11.45
C GLU A 8 -7.64 -19.02 -11.87
N MET A 9 -8.55 -18.26 -11.26
CA MET A 9 -8.54 -16.82 -11.42
C MET A 9 -7.30 -16.36 -10.66
N CYS A 10 -6.13 -16.47 -11.30
CA CYS A 10 -4.86 -16.07 -10.74
C CYS A 10 -4.93 -14.56 -10.58
N GLY A 11 -5.42 -14.11 -9.42
CA GLY A 11 -5.55 -12.70 -9.10
C GLY A 11 -4.20 -12.01 -9.29
N ALA A 12 -4.21 -10.74 -9.69
CA ALA A 12 -2.98 -10.01 -9.92
C ALA A 12 -2.06 -10.05 -8.68
N GLU A 13 -0.76 -9.99 -8.89
CA GLU A 13 0.22 -9.85 -7.79
C GLU A 13 0.74 -8.41 -7.76
N ALA A 14 1.02 -7.88 -6.56
CA ALA A 14 1.46 -6.50 -6.41
C ALA A 14 2.56 -6.32 -5.35
N PHE A 15 3.42 -5.33 -5.57
CA PHE A 15 4.18 -4.68 -4.51
C PHE A 15 3.33 -3.56 -3.93
N VAL A 16 3.24 -3.49 -2.61
CA VAL A 16 2.44 -2.49 -1.89
C VAL A 16 3.36 -1.71 -0.96
N THR A 17 3.23 -0.40 -0.96
CA THR A 17 3.85 0.47 0.06
C THR A 17 2.79 1.40 0.65
N MET A 18 3.16 2.18 1.66
CA MET A 18 2.25 3.12 2.32
C MET A 18 2.93 4.45 2.61
N ALA A 19 2.22 5.55 2.38
CA ALA A 19 2.63 6.90 2.78
C ALA A 19 1.52 7.59 3.58
N THR A 20 1.83 7.96 4.82
CA THR A 20 0.88 8.63 5.73
C THR A 20 1.09 10.15 5.80
N THR A 21 2.22 10.63 5.26
CA THR A 21 2.59 12.05 5.20
C THR A 21 3.30 12.34 3.88
N ASP A 22 3.35 13.61 3.50
CA ASP A 22 4.06 14.07 2.29
C ASP A 22 5.55 13.71 2.29
N SER A 23 6.20 13.72 3.46
CA SER A 23 7.60 13.30 3.58
C SER A 23 7.80 11.82 3.23
N TYR A 24 6.85 10.96 3.59
CA TYR A 24 6.89 9.53 3.24
C TYR A 24 6.54 9.28 1.77
N CYS A 25 5.85 10.19 1.08
CA CYS A 25 5.61 10.08 -0.37
C CYS A 25 6.92 10.08 -1.17
N MET A 26 7.93 10.81 -0.70
CA MET A 26 9.26 10.79 -1.32
C MET A 26 9.91 9.40 -1.22
N GLY A 27 9.88 8.78 -0.04
CA GLY A 27 10.37 7.42 0.16
C GLY A 27 9.61 6.38 -0.67
N ALA A 28 8.28 6.45 -0.67
CA ALA A 28 7.44 5.59 -1.50
C ALA A 28 7.78 5.71 -2.99
N THR A 29 8.02 6.94 -3.49
CA THR A 29 8.44 7.17 -4.87
C THR A 29 9.80 6.54 -5.18
N VAL A 30 10.74 6.55 -4.24
CA VAL A 30 12.03 5.87 -4.37
C VAL A 30 11.83 4.35 -4.46
N VAL A 31 10.97 3.77 -3.61
CA VAL A 31 10.61 2.33 -3.68
C VAL A 31 10.06 1.98 -5.07
N ALA A 32 9.05 2.70 -5.55
CA ALA A 32 8.44 2.45 -6.85
C ALA A 32 9.45 2.53 -8.00
N ARG A 33 10.28 3.59 -8.03
CA ARG A 33 11.32 3.75 -9.04
C ARG A 33 12.38 2.65 -8.95
N SER A 34 12.75 2.21 -7.75
CA SER A 34 13.71 1.13 -7.56
C SER A 34 13.16 -0.21 -8.08
N LEU A 35 11.88 -0.53 -7.84
CA LEU A 35 11.21 -1.70 -8.40
C LEU A 35 11.15 -1.67 -9.93
N ARG A 36 10.78 -0.51 -10.52
CA ARG A 36 10.76 -0.33 -11.98
C ARG A 36 12.15 -0.48 -12.60
N ARG A 37 13.17 0.10 -11.97
CA ARG A 37 14.57 0.02 -12.42
C ARG A 37 15.06 -1.43 -12.49
N HIS A 38 14.60 -2.29 -11.59
CA HIS A 38 14.93 -3.72 -11.56
C HIS A 38 13.93 -4.59 -12.34
N GLY A 39 13.08 -3.98 -13.17
CA GLY A 39 12.27 -4.70 -14.15
C GLY A 39 11.11 -5.50 -13.55
N THR A 40 10.51 -5.05 -12.44
CA THR A 40 9.32 -5.72 -11.91
C THR A 40 8.22 -5.85 -12.98
N THR A 41 7.59 -7.02 -13.02
CA THR A 41 6.41 -7.30 -13.87
C THR A 41 5.10 -7.21 -13.09
N ARG A 42 5.17 -6.92 -11.78
CA ARG A 42 4.02 -6.86 -10.88
C ARG A 42 3.55 -5.42 -10.72
N SER A 43 2.28 -5.24 -10.40
CA SER A 43 1.72 -3.91 -10.12
C SER A 43 2.41 -3.29 -8.92
N ILE A 44 2.61 -1.98 -8.95
CA ILE A 44 3.16 -1.20 -7.85
C ILE A 44 2.05 -0.30 -7.32
N VAL A 45 1.68 -0.51 -6.06
CA VAL A 45 0.54 0.16 -5.42
C VAL A 45 1.03 0.93 -4.20
N VAL A 46 0.49 2.12 -3.99
CA VAL A 46 0.68 2.88 -2.75
C VAL A 46 -0.65 3.07 -2.05
N MET A 47 -0.67 2.79 -0.75
CA MET A 47 -1.76 3.20 0.15
C MET A 47 -1.42 4.58 0.73
N VAL A 48 -2.38 5.49 0.71
CA VAL A 48 -2.22 6.85 1.24
C VAL A 48 -3.34 7.19 2.21
N THR A 49 -3.01 7.91 3.28
CA THR A 49 -4.03 8.43 4.22
C THR A 49 -4.58 9.77 3.74
N PRO A 50 -5.79 10.20 4.16
CA PRO A 50 -6.37 11.51 3.82
C PRO A 50 -5.43 12.71 4.05
N ASN A 51 -4.52 12.63 5.02
CA ASN A 51 -3.57 13.70 5.37
C ASN A 51 -2.50 13.99 4.31
N VAL A 52 -2.30 13.11 3.33
CA VAL A 52 -1.38 13.37 2.21
C VAL A 52 -1.97 14.43 1.29
N SER A 53 -1.19 15.47 0.99
CA SER A 53 -1.62 16.58 0.15
C SER A 53 -1.99 16.14 -1.26
N GLU A 54 -2.90 16.88 -1.90
CA GLU A 54 -3.31 16.62 -3.28
C GLU A 54 -2.12 16.66 -4.24
N GLN A 55 -1.20 17.62 -4.06
CA GLN A 55 0.03 17.71 -4.85
C GLN A 55 0.87 16.42 -4.73
N SER A 56 1.04 15.89 -3.51
CA SER A 56 1.78 14.65 -3.30
C SER A 56 1.06 13.44 -3.93
N ARG A 57 -0.28 13.39 -3.87
CA ARG A 57 -1.06 12.32 -4.53
C ARG A 57 -0.89 12.34 -6.05
N LEU A 58 -0.93 13.53 -6.66
CA LEU A 58 -0.72 13.68 -8.11
C LEU A 58 0.67 13.16 -8.50
N ALA A 59 1.71 13.52 -7.74
CA ALA A 59 3.06 13.00 -7.97
C ALA A 59 3.15 11.47 -7.81
N LEU A 60 2.42 10.89 -6.86
CA LEU A 60 2.35 9.44 -6.68
C LEU A 60 1.64 8.75 -7.87
N GLN A 61 0.61 9.36 -8.46
CA GLN A 61 -0.07 8.80 -9.64
C GLN A 61 0.85 8.66 -10.86
N GLU A 62 1.93 9.45 -10.94
CA GLU A 62 2.93 9.32 -12.00
C GLU A 62 3.90 8.13 -11.76
N ALA A 63 4.09 7.71 -10.51
CA ALA A 63 5.08 6.70 -10.14
C ALA A 63 4.49 5.29 -9.90
N PHE A 64 3.20 5.22 -9.56
CA PHE A 64 2.50 4.00 -9.16
C PHE A 64 1.44 3.59 -10.19
N ASP A 65 1.13 2.30 -10.27
CA ASP A 65 0.02 1.81 -11.08
C ASP A 65 -1.33 2.12 -10.42
N ASP A 66 -1.37 2.19 -9.10
CA ASP A 66 -2.56 2.59 -8.35
C ASP A 66 -2.22 3.31 -7.03
N VAL A 67 -3.04 4.30 -6.70
CA VAL A 67 -2.95 5.12 -5.48
C VAL A 67 -4.25 4.96 -4.72
N ILE A 68 -4.22 4.14 -3.67
CA ILE A 68 -5.40 3.77 -2.90
C ILE A 68 -5.47 4.64 -1.66
N THR A 69 -6.55 5.40 -1.51
CA THR A 69 -6.78 6.10 -0.24
C THR A 69 -7.34 5.11 0.77
N VAL A 70 -6.64 4.95 1.89
CA VAL A 70 -7.10 4.16 3.04
C VAL A 70 -7.40 5.13 4.16
N ASP A 71 -8.55 4.95 4.80
CA ASP A 71 -8.87 5.75 5.97
C ASP A 71 -7.80 5.51 7.02
N MET A 72 -7.33 6.60 7.65
CA MET A 72 -6.73 6.41 8.95
C MET A 72 -7.84 5.90 9.84
N MET A 73 -7.55 4.77 10.47
CA MET A 73 -8.15 4.30 11.70
C MET A 73 -8.95 5.43 12.40
N ASP A 74 -10.27 5.26 12.50
CA ASP A 74 -11.18 6.37 12.81
C ASP A 74 -11.03 6.85 14.27
N SER A 75 -11.82 7.87 14.65
CA SER A 75 -11.78 8.42 16.01
C SER A 75 -12.20 7.40 17.08
N GLU A 76 -13.06 6.43 16.75
CA GLU A 76 -13.41 5.35 17.67
C GLU A 76 -12.23 4.41 17.89
N ASP A 77 -11.48 4.08 16.84
CA ASP A 77 -10.28 3.27 16.96
C ASP A 77 -9.17 4.01 17.72
N CYS A 78 -8.99 5.32 17.52
CA CYS A 78 -8.05 6.11 18.32
C CYS A 78 -8.42 6.13 19.81
N LEU A 79 -9.71 6.27 20.14
CA LEU A 79 -10.21 6.19 21.51
C LEU A 79 -10.03 4.78 22.09
N ARG A 80 -10.31 3.73 21.32
CA ARG A 80 -10.11 2.33 21.75
C ARG A 80 -8.63 2.00 21.94
N LEU A 81 -7.74 2.43 21.05
CA LEU A 81 -6.30 2.28 21.23
C LEU A 81 -5.79 3.06 22.44
N SER A 82 -6.29 4.27 22.64
CA SER A 82 -5.98 5.06 23.84
C SER A 82 -6.46 4.35 25.11
N LEU A 83 -7.66 3.75 25.08
CA LEU A 83 -8.22 2.94 26.16
C LEU A 83 -7.39 1.66 26.41
N LEU A 84 -6.85 1.07 25.36
CA LEU A 84 -5.90 -0.07 25.42
C LEU A 84 -4.48 0.36 25.81
N GLY A 85 -4.22 1.66 26.04
CA GLY A 85 -2.90 2.20 26.37
C GLY A 85 -1.88 2.07 25.24
N ARG A 86 -2.35 2.07 23.98
CA ARG A 86 -1.56 1.90 22.75
C ARG A 86 -1.89 2.91 21.63
N PRO A 87 -2.04 4.22 21.92
CA PRO A 87 -2.40 5.23 20.91
C PRO A 87 -1.38 5.32 19.75
N GLU A 88 -0.13 4.96 19.99
CA GLU A 88 0.95 4.95 18.99
C GLU A 88 0.74 3.93 17.86
N LEU A 89 -0.11 2.92 18.07
CA LEU A 89 -0.36 1.89 17.06
C LEU A 89 -1.23 2.37 15.89
N GLY A 90 -1.76 3.59 15.89
CA GLY A 90 -2.61 4.09 14.81
C GLY A 90 -2.00 3.90 13.42
N ILE A 91 -0.73 4.26 13.23
CA ILE A 91 -0.01 4.05 11.95
C ILE A 91 0.19 2.55 11.67
N THR A 92 0.51 1.77 12.71
CA THR A 92 0.70 0.31 12.61
C THR A 92 -0.58 -0.39 12.14
N PHE A 93 -1.74 0.00 12.66
CA PHE A 93 -3.02 -0.52 12.22
C PHE A 93 -3.38 -0.05 10.82
N THR A 94 -3.04 1.17 10.41
CA THR A 94 -3.24 1.58 9.01
C THR A 94 -2.50 0.68 8.03
N LYS A 95 -1.30 0.16 8.37
CA LYS A 95 -0.58 -0.81 7.52
C LYS A 95 -1.40 -2.07 7.23
N ILE A 96 -2.26 -2.50 8.16
CA ILE A 96 -3.10 -3.71 8.06
C ILE A 96 -4.12 -3.59 6.91
N HIS A 97 -4.46 -2.37 6.47
CA HIS A 97 -5.30 -2.18 5.29
C HIS A 97 -4.73 -2.83 4.02
N CYS A 98 -3.44 -3.18 3.95
CA CYS A 98 -2.93 -3.97 2.82
C CYS A 98 -3.64 -5.32 2.66
N TRP A 99 -4.19 -5.91 3.73
CA TRP A 99 -4.99 -7.14 3.67
C TRP A 99 -6.41 -6.94 3.11
N SER A 100 -6.91 -5.71 2.99
CA SER A 100 -8.20 -5.45 2.34
C SER A 100 -8.08 -5.37 0.81
N LEU A 101 -6.88 -5.46 0.25
CA LEU A 101 -6.62 -5.40 -1.21
C LEU A 101 -6.94 -6.73 -1.91
N SER A 102 -8.16 -7.23 -1.72
CA SER A 102 -8.63 -8.56 -2.13
C SER A 102 -8.66 -8.82 -3.65
N ARG A 103 -8.50 -7.78 -4.48
CA ARG A 103 -8.32 -7.94 -5.93
C ARG A 103 -6.96 -8.55 -6.32
N PHE A 104 -6.00 -8.52 -5.40
CA PHE A 104 -4.70 -9.16 -5.58
C PHE A 104 -4.70 -10.53 -4.90
N SER A 105 -4.15 -11.54 -5.59
CA SER A 105 -3.99 -12.88 -5.00
C SER A 105 -2.84 -12.94 -3.99
N LYS A 106 -1.85 -12.06 -4.17
CA LYS A 106 -0.65 -11.95 -3.31
C LYS A 106 -0.10 -10.54 -3.37
N CYS A 107 0.34 -10.04 -2.21
CA CYS A 107 1.05 -8.79 -2.10
C CYS A 107 2.39 -8.99 -1.37
N VAL A 108 3.41 -8.22 -1.79
CA VAL A 108 4.63 -8.00 -1.00
C VAL A 108 4.58 -6.58 -0.47
N PHE A 109 4.48 -6.42 0.84
CA PHE A 109 4.49 -5.11 1.47
C PHE A 109 5.93 -4.65 1.72
N LEU A 110 6.25 -3.44 1.28
CA LEU A 110 7.54 -2.78 1.47
C LEU A 110 7.31 -1.44 2.18
N ASP A 111 7.96 -1.21 3.31
CA ASP A 111 7.93 0.10 3.95
C ASP A 111 8.56 1.16 3.03
N ALA A 112 8.09 2.41 3.15
CA ALA A 112 8.54 3.52 2.30
C ALA A 112 9.99 3.95 2.58
N ASP A 113 10.62 3.43 3.63
CA ASP A 113 12.04 3.61 3.97
C ASP A 113 12.93 2.45 3.45
N THR A 114 12.38 1.57 2.61
CA THR A 114 13.13 0.51 1.95
C THR A 114 13.71 0.96 0.60
N LEU A 115 14.68 0.20 0.09
CA LEU A 115 15.23 0.37 -1.25
C LEU A 115 15.43 -1.00 -1.89
N VAL A 116 14.98 -1.17 -3.13
CA VAL A 116 15.28 -2.37 -3.92
C VAL A 116 16.61 -2.16 -4.65
N SER A 117 17.57 -3.04 -4.38
CA SER A 117 18.90 -3.04 -4.98
C SER A 117 19.18 -4.36 -5.73
N PRO A 118 20.26 -4.42 -6.55
CA PRO A 118 20.70 -5.65 -7.22
C PRO A 118 21.03 -6.78 -6.25
#